data_AF-A0A2S9YB61-F1
#
_entry.id   AF-A0A2S9YB61-F1
#
_cell.length_a   1.000
_cell.length_b   1.000
_cell.length_c   1.000
_cell.angle_alpha   90.00
_cell.angle_beta   90.00
_cell.angle_gamma   90.00
#
_symmetry.space_group_name_H-M   'P 1'
#
loop_
_entity.id
_entity.type
_entity.pdbx_description
1 polymer ?
#
loop_
_entity_poly.entity_id
_entity_poly.type
_entity_poly.pdbx_seq_one_letter_code
_entity_poly.pdbx_strand_id
1 'polypeptide(L)'
;MSEGPRGSAVARRIGWVALALVLVLGPLVVRAWIDGRGELRQADAAAELGDVDAQIRHLGRAARWRLPIASHDDRARARLEEIAELAAETGELDEALAAWRELRGALLGTRAIGVVDPEQLRAANLAIVELMARQAAAASVPSERERWAAELDEDLGSRWQSLLAAACFGGWLIGCVGFFVQGIDAKGRLDPRPALRWGGSILVLMVGWILLM
;
A
#
# COMPACT_ATOMS: atom_id res chain seq x y z
N MET A 1 50.52 -15.08 -6.53
CA MET A 1 49.04 -15.09 -6.52
C MET A 1 48.58 -13.66 -6.27
N SER A 2 48.29 -12.91 -7.34
CA SER A 2 47.81 -11.51 -7.23
C SER A 2 46.28 -11.49 -7.28
N GLU A 3 45.62 -11.24 -6.16
CA GLU A 3 44.21 -10.86 -6.17
C GLU A 3 44.10 -9.46 -6.79
N GLY A 4 43.70 -9.43 -8.05
CA GLY A 4 43.73 -8.23 -8.88
C GLY A 4 42.67 -7.16 -8.54
N PRO A 5 42.74 -5.99 -9.20
CA PRO A 5 41.97 -4.76 -8.90
C PRO A 5 40.44 -4.84 -9.00
N ARG A 6 39.88 -6.01 -9.34
CA ARG A 6 38.46 -6.21 -9.67
C ARG A 6 37.53 -6.02 -8.46
N GLY A 7 38.00 -6.30 -7.24
CA GLY A 7 37.20 -6.13 -6.01
C GLY A 7 36.80 -4.67 -5.74
N SER A 8 37.71 -3.72 -5.99
CA SER A 8 37.47 -2.29 -5.74
C SER A 8 36.40 -1.68 -6.66
N ALA A 9 36.34 -2.10 -7.92
CA ALA A 9 35.40 -1.60 -8.90
C ALA A 9 33.96 -2.10 -8.63
N VAL A 10 33.81 -3.34 -8.18
CA VAL A 10 32.50 -3.92 -7.82
C VAL A 10 31.96 -3.27 -6.55
N ALA A 11 32.78 -3.14 -5.50
CA ALA A 11 32.38 -2.47 -4.26
C ALA A 11 31.92 -1.02 -4.50
N ARG A 12 32.65 -0.28 -5.35
CA ARG A 12 32.27 1.10 -5.72
C ARG A 12 30.93 1.16 -6.47
N ARG A 13 30.65 0.21 -7.36
CA ARG A 13 29.36 0.14 -8.07
C ARG A 13 28.21 -0.17 -7.13
N ILE A 14 28.40 -1.11 -6.20
CA ILE A 14 27.40 -1.44 -5.17
C ILE A 14 27.11 -0.20 -4.30
N GLY A 15 28.15 0.54 -3.89
CA GLY A 15 28.00 1.79 -3.14
C GLY A 15 27.15 2.84 -3.87
N TRP A 16 27.38 3.04 -5.18
CA TRP A 16 26.58 3.97 -5.98
C TRP A 16 25.12 3.54 -6.15
N VAL A 17 24.87 2.24 -6.36
CA VAL A 17 23.50 1.70 -6.46
C VAL A 17 22.77 1.86 -5.14
N ALA A 18 23.41 1.52 -4.01
CA ALA A 18 22.84 1.69 -2.69
C ALA A 18 22.52 3.17 -2.40
N LEU A 19 23.44 4.08 -2.74
CA LEU A 19 23.23 5.52 -2.59
C LEU A 19 22.05 6.01 -3.44
N ALA A 20 21.96 5.60 -4.71
CA ALA A 20 20.84 5.96 -5.58
C ALA A 20 19.51 5.43 -5.02
N LEU A 21 19.49 4.19 -4.53
CA LEU A 21 18.31 3.60 -3.92
C LEU A 21 17.86 4.38 -2.68
N VAL A 22 18.80 4.76 -1.80
CA VAL A 22 18.51 5.58 -0.61
C VAL A 22 17.99 6.97 -1.00
N LEU A 23 18.57 7.60 -2.02
CA LEU A 23 18.12 8.92 -2.48
C LEU A 23 16.72 8.89 -3.11
N VAL A 24 16.33 7.78 -3.73
CA VAL A 24 15.01 7.61 -4.34
C VAL A 24 13.96 7.16 -3.31
N LEU A 25 14.24 6.10 -2.54
CA LEU A 25 13.29 5.53 -1.59
C LEU A 25 13.23 6.30 -0.26
N GLY A 26 14.32 6.92 0.15
CA GLY A 26 14.42 7.66 1.42
C GLY A 26 13.35 8.73 1.57
N PRO A 27 13.17 9.65 0.60
CA PRO A 27 12.10 10.65 0.65
C PRO A 27 10.69 10.03 0.72
N LEU A 28 10.45 8.91 0.05
CA LEU A 28 9.15 8.22 0.10
C LEU A 28 8.87 7.64 1.49
N VAL A 29 9.87 7.00 2.12
CA VAL A 29 9.76 6.47 3.48
C VAL A 29 9.54 7.60 4.49
N VAL A 30 10.33 8.69 4.37
CA VAL A 30 10.19 9.87 5.23
C VAL A 30 8.81 10.49 5.08
N ARG A 31 8.31 10.64 3.85
CA ARG A 31 6.97 11.15 3.58
C ARG A 31 5.89 10.27 4.20
N ALA A 32 5.93 8.96 3.95
CA ALA A 32 4.96 8.02 4.51
C ALA A 32 4.94 8.07 6.05
N TRP A 33 6.10 8.26 6.68
CA TRP A 33 6.22 8.41 8.12
C TRP A 33 5.63 9.73 8.63
N ILE A 34 5.93 10.85 7.98
CA ILE A 34 5.37 12.17 8.36
C ILE A 34 3.86 12.19 8.16
N ASP A 35 3.38 11.79 6.99
CA ASP A 35 1.96 11.79 6.64
C ASP A 35 1.19 10.82 7.55
N GLY A 36 1.69 9.59 7.76
CA GLY A 36 1.07 8.61 8.65
C GLY A 36 0.95 9.08 10.10
N ARG A 37 2.00 9.74 10.65
CA ARG A 37 1.92 10.34 11.99
C ARG A 37 1.05 11.58 12.04
N GLY A 38 1.03 12.37 10.98
CA GLY A 38 0.16 13.54 10.85
C GLY A 38 -1.31 13.15 10.89
N GLU A 39 -1.69 12.08 10.19
CA GLU A 39 -3.04 11.54 10.21
C GLU A 39 -3.42 10.98 11.59
N LEU A 40 -2.52 10.29 12.30
CA LEU A 40 -2.80 9.86 13.68
C LEU A 40 -3.09 11.04 14.62
N ARG A 41 -2.31 12.13 14.53
CA ARG A 41 -2.57 13.32 15.35
C ARG A 41 -3.90 13.98 15.01
N GLN A 42 -4.29 13.97 13.74
CA GLN A 42 -5.61 14.47 13.34
C GLN A 42 -6.74 13.57 13.85
N ALA A 43 -6.53 12.25 13.88
CA ALA A 43 -7.47 11.32 14.52
C ALA A 43 -7.58 11.57 16.04
N ASP A 44 -6.47 11.86 16.72
CA ASP A 44 -6.46 12.24 18.14
C ASP A 44 -7.27 13.52 18.38
N ALA A 45 -7.03 14.56 17.57
CA ALA A 45 -7.77 15.81 17.66
C ALA A 45 -9.27 15.63 17.36
N ALA A 46 -9.63 14.79 16.39
CA ALA A 46 -11.02 14.45 16.11
C ALA A 46 -11.69 13.72 17.29
N ALA A 47 -10.97 12.81 17.93
CA ALA A 47 -11.44 12.10 19.12
C ALA A 47 -11.69 13.05 20.30
N GLU A 48 -10.80 14.03 20.52
CA GLU A 48 -10.97 15.06 21.55
C GLU A 48 -12.21 15.94 21.32
N LEU A 49 -12.59 16.14 20.04
CA LEU A 49 -13.78 16.89 19.64
C LEU A 49 -15.06 16.03 19.59
N GLY A 50 -14.95 14.71 19.79
CA GLY A 50 -16.07 13.77 19.64
C GLY A 50 -16.54 13.56 18.19
N ASP A 51 -15.72 13.94 17.19
CA ASP A 51 -16.01 13.72 15.78
C ASP A 51 -15.52 12.33 15.35
N VAL A 52 -16.33 11.30 15.65
CA VAL A 52 -16.02 9.89 15.39
C VAL A 52 -15.82 9.63 13.89
N ASP A 53 -16.62 10.26 13.05
CA ASP A 53 -16.52 10.17 11.59
C ASP A 53 -15.16 10.67 11.07
N ALA A 54 -14.70 11.83 11.54
CA ALA A 54 -13.37 12.33 11.20
C ALA A 54 -12.29 11.41 11.75
N GLN A 55 -12.44 10.94 13.00
CA GLN A 55 -11.50 10.01 13.62
C GLN A 55 -11.32 8.74 12.78
N ILE A 56 -12.40 8.09 12.35
CA ILE A 56 -12.36 6.89 11.49
C ILE A 56 -11.63 7.17 10.19
N ARG A 57 -11.94 8.29 9.49
CA ARG A 57 -11.28 8.65 8.23
C ARG A 57 -9.77 8.87 8.40
N HIS A 58 -9.35 9.57 9.44
CA HIS A 58 -7.94 9.84 9.72
C HIS A 58 -7.20 8.57 10.12
N LEU A 59 -7.81 7.69 10.93
CA LEU A 59 -7.24 6.38 11.25
C LEU A 59 -7.09 5.50 10.01
N GLY A 60 -8.08 5.45 9.13
CA GLY A 60 -8.01 4.70 7.87
C GLY A 60 -6.86 5.18 6.97
N ARG A 61 -6.66 6.50 6.86
CA ARG A 61 -5.50 7.06 6.16
C ARG A 61 -4.18 6.72 6.84
N ALA A 62 -4.09 6.83 8.16
CA ALA A 62 -2.89 6.47 8.92
C ALA A 62 -2.53 4.99 8.75
N ALA A 63 -3.52 4.10 8.79
CA ALA A 63 -3.34 2.65 8.62
C ALA A 63 -2.85 2.28 7.20
N ARG A 64 -3.27 3.03 6.16
CA ARG A 64 -2.77 2.83 4.79
C ARG A 64 -1.31 3.27 4.59
N TRP A 65 -0.79 4.19 5.39
CA TRP A 65 0.62 4.62 5.35
C TRP A 65 1.56 3.63 6.03
N ARG A 66 1.38 2.32 5.77
CA ARG A 66 2.14 1.26 6.41
C ARG A 66 3.64 1.35 6.11
N LEU A 67 4.45 1.24 7.15
CA LEU A 67 5.91 1.09 7.06
C LEU A 67 6.34 -0.06 7.98
N PRO A 68 7.11 -1.07 7.50
CA PRO A 68 7.44 -2.25 8.30
C PRO A 68 8.17 -1.97 9.63
N ILE A 69 8.80 -0.81 9.76
CA ILE A 69 9.63 -0.42 10.91
C ILE A 69 8.89 0.59 11.82
N ALA A 70 7.75 1.11 11.38
CA ALA A 70 6.97 2.06 12.14
C ALA A 70 5.76 1.36 12.78
N SER A 71 5.32 1.83 13.94
CA SER A 71 4.19 1.25 14.69
C SER A 71 2.88 2.03 14.54
N HIS A 72 2.86 3.09 13.71
CA HIS A 72 1.69 3.96 13.61
C HIS A 72 0.52 3.28 12.91
N ASP A 73 0.76 2.42 11.94
CA ASP A 73 -0.30 1.68 11.25
C ASP A 73 -0.93 0.61 12.15
N ASP A 74 -0.13 -0.12 12.92
CA ASP A 74 -0.64 -1.09 13.90
C ASP A 74 -1.54 -0.41 14.94
N ARG A 75 -1.12 0.75 15.46
CA ARG A 75 -1.94 1.53 16.39
C ARG A 75 -3.22 2.05 15.72
N ALA A 76 -3.16 2.50 14.47
CA ALA A 76 -4.33 2.98 13.75
C ALA A 76 -5.35 1.84 13.51
N ARG A 77 -4.87 0.66 13.11
CA ARG A 77 -5.71 -0.54 12.92
C ARG A 77 -6.38 -0.98 14.21
N ALA A 78 -5.63 -1.08 15.31
CA ALA A 78 -6.18 -1.44 16.62
C ALA A 78 -7.27 -0.46 17.06
N ARG A 79 -7.08 0.85 16.87
CA ARG A 79 -8.10 1.85 17.21
C ARG A 79 -9.33 1.80 16.31
N LEU A 80 -9.18 1.47 15.02
CA LEU A 80 -10.34 1.25 14.15
C LEU A 80 -11.17 0.07 14.62
N GLU A 81 -10.51 -1.03 15.01
CA GLU A 81 -11.16 -2.21 15.59
C GLU A 81 -11.90 -1.86 16.89
N GLU A 82 -11.24 -1.18 17.83
CA GLU A 82 -11.85 -0.71 19.08
C GLU A 82 -13.11 0.16 18.85
N ILE A 83 -13.03 1.13 17.92
CA ILE A 83 -14.19 1.99 17.56
C ILE A 83 -15.30 1.13 16.97
N ALA A 84 -14.96 0.20 16.08
CA ALA A 84 -15.94 -0.62 15.40
C ALA A 84 -16.68 -1.57 16.35
N GLU A 85 -15.97 -2.15 17.31
CA GLU A 85 -16.53 -3.01 18.36
C GLU A 85 -17.45 -2.19 19.29
N LEU A 86 -16.99 -1.05 19.79
CA LEU A 86 -17.78 -0.18 20.67
C LEU A 86 -19.06 0.33 20.00
N ALA A 87 -18.96 0.77 18.73
CA ALA A 87 -20.13 1.20 17.96
C ALA A 87 -21.11 0.05 17.73
N ALA A 88 -20.62 -1.17 17.47
CA ALA A 88 -21.46 -2.35 17.31
C ALA A 88 -22.19 -2.74 18.61
N GLU A 89 -21.53 -2.58 19.77
CA GLU A 89 -22.11 -2.85 21.10
C GLU A 89 -23.19 -1.83 21.49
N THR A 90 -23.00 -0.57 21.11
CA THR A 90 -23.92 0.54 21.42
C THR A 90 -25.08 0.65 20.42
N GLY A 91 -25.03 -0.08 19.31
CA GLY A 91 -26.08 -0.11 18.30
C GLY A 91 -25.90 0.91 17.18
N GLU A 92 -24.79 1.64 17.15
CA GLU A 92 -24.40 2.60 16.11
C GLU A 92 -23.86 1.85 14.87
N LEU A 93 -24.75 1.17 14.16
CA LEU A 93 -24.37 0.22 13.10
C LEU A 93 -23.60 0.87 11.93
N ASP A 94 -23.93 2.12 11.58
CA ASP A 94 -23.26 2.84 10.48
C ASP A 94 -21.82 3.19 10.82
N GLU A 95 -21.55 3.66 12.04
CA GLU A 95 -20.19 3.95 12.54
C GLU A 95 -19.36 2.68 12.61
N ALA A 96 -19.94 1.59 13.14
CA ALA A 96 -19.29 0.29 13.20
C ALA A 96 -18.87 -0.21 11.81
N LEU A 97 -19.79 -0.11 10.83
CA LEU A 97 -19.49 -0.50 9.45
C LEU A 97 -18.44 0.38 8.79
N ALA A 98 -18.48 1.70 9.04
CA ALA A 98 -17.48 2.63 8.51
C ALA A 98 -16.07 2.26 9.02
N ALA A 99 -15.93 2.02 10.32
CA ALA A 99 -14.67 1.64 10.94
C ALA A 99 -14.13 0.29 10.43
N TRP A 100 -14.96 -0.75 10.37
CA TRP A 100 -14.55 -2.05 9.80
C TRP A 100 -14.17 -1.96 8.32
N ARG A 101 -14.85 -1.14 7.52
CA ARG A 101 -14.52 -0.94 6.10
C ARG A 101 -13.19 -0.22 5.90
N GLU A 102 -12.89 0.80 6.71
CA GLU A 102 -11.58 1.46 6.69
C GLU A 102 -10.46 0.50 7.12
N LEU A 103 -10.68 -0.32 8.14
CA LEU A 103 -9.73 -1.36 8.56
C LEU A 103 -9.48 -2.38 7.45
N ARG A 104 -10.54 -2.93 6.84
CA ARG A 104 -10.45 -3.84 5.68
C ARG A 104 -9.66 -3.18 4.56
N GLY A 105 -9.99 -1.94 4.20
CA GLY A 105 -9.31 -1.19 3.16
C GLY A 105 -7.82 -1.00 3.44
N ALA A 106 -7.44 -0.74 4.69
CA ALA A 106 -6.04 -0.64 5.10
C ALA A 106 -5.30 -1.99 5.00
N LEU A 107 -5.91 -3.08 5.45
CA LEU A 107 -5.34 -4.44 5.36
C LEU A 107 -5.13 -4.91 3.92
N LEU A 108 -6.05 -4.53 3.01
CA LEU A 108 -5.96 -4.83 1.59
C LEU A 108 -5.00 -3.90 0.84
N GLY A 109 -4.63 -2.75 1.42
CA GLY A 109 -3.74 -1.77 0.79
C GLY A 109 -2.36 -2.34 0.40
N THR A 110 -1.87 -3.37 1.11
CA THR A 110 -0.58 -4.02 0.80
C THR A 110 -0.71 -5.37 0.09
N ARG A 111 -1.93 -5.75 -0.35
CA ARG A 111 -2.22 -7.09 -0.89
C ARG A 111 -1.33 -7.52 -2.07
N ALA A 112 -0.79 -6.55 -2.82
CA ALA A 112 0.14 -6.81 -3.93
C ALA A 112 1.44 -7.48 -3.45
N ILE A 113 1.87 -7.20 -2.21
CA ILE A 113 3.05 -7.79 -1.58
C ILE A 113 2.63 -8.95 -0.66
N GLY A 114 1.49 -8.80 0.01
CA GLY A 114 0.88 -9.80 0.87
C GLY A 114 -0.15 -9.19 1.80
N VAL A 115 -1.07 -10.02 2.29
CA VAL A 115 -1.94 -9.65 3.41
C VAL A 115 -1.12 -9.79 4.68
N VAL A 116 -0.97 -8.70 5.41
CA VAL A 116 -0.15 -8.65 6.63
C VAL A 116 -0.75 -9.54 7.71
N ASP A 117 -2.05 -9.37 7.92
CA ASP A 117 -2.79 -9.95 9.02
C ASP A 117 -4.06 -10.60 8.46
N PRO A 118 -3.95 -11.84 7.96
CA PRO A 118 -5.09 -12.53 7.35
C PRO A 118 -6.18 -12.84 8.38
N GLU A 119 -5.83 -12.95 9.67
CA GLU A 119 -6.79 -13.20 10.74
C GLU A 119 -7.62 -11.95 11.02
N GLN A 120 -7.00 -10.78 11.17
CA GLN A 120 -7.72 -9.52 11.33
C GLN A 120 -8.55 -9.16 10.09
N LEU A 121 -8.08 -9.48 8.89
CA LEU A 121 -8.87 -9.30 7.66
C LEU A 121 -10.12 -10.18 7.66
N ARG A 122 -9.98 -11.46 8.04
CA ARG A 122 -11.11 -12.38 8.14
C ARG A 122 -12.11 -11.92 9.21
N ALA A 123 -11.63 -11.44 10.36
CA ALA A 123 -12.47 -10.87 11.41
C ALA A 123 -13.26 -9.66 10.90
N ALA A 124 -12.58 -8.72 10.21
CA ALA A 124 -13.23 -7.55 9.62
C ALA A 124 -14.29 -7.93 8.58
N ASN A 125 -14.00 -8.88 7.67
CA ASN A 125 -14.98 -9.36 6.69
C ASN A 125 -16.23 -9.95 7.36
N LEU A 126 -16.05 -10.81 8.38
CA LEU A 126 -17.16 -11.40 9.12
C LEU A 126 -18.00 -10.35 9.84
N ALA A 127 -17.35 -9.37 10.49
CA ALA A 127 -18.03 -8.28 11.17
C ALA A 127 -18.85 -7.41 10.21
N ILE A 128 -18.31 -7.09 9.03
CA ILE A 128 -19.02 -6.34 7.99
C ILE A 128 -20.28 -7.09 7.55
N VAL A 129 -20.19 -8.38 7.24
CA VAL A 129 -21.33 -9.20 6.81
C VAL A 129 -22.41 -9.26 7.89
N GLU A 130 -22.02 -9.46 9.15
CA GLU A 130 -22.95 -9.52 10.28
C GLU A 130 -23.65 -8.17 10.49
N LEU A 131 -22.92 -7.06 10.48
CA LEU A 131 -23.49 -5.72 10.63
C LEU A 131 -24.42 -5.35 9.46
N MET A 132 -24.04 -5.66 8.22
CA MET A 132 -24.91 -5.47 7.05
C MET A 132 -26.21 -6.27 7.17
N ALA A 133 -26.13 -7.49 7.72
CA ALA A 133 -27.33 -8.29 7.96
C ALA A 133 -28.22 -7.72 9.06
N ARG A 134 -27.63 -7.16 10.13
CA ARG A 134 -28.38 -6.45 11.18
C ARG A 134 -29.08 -5.21 10.61
N GLN A 135 -28.41 -4.43 9.75
CA GLN A 135 -29.02 -3.29 9.06
C GLN A 135 -30.17 -3.72 8.15
N ALA A 136 -30.00 -4.78 7.36
CA ALA A 136 -31.06 -5.32 6.51
C ALA A 136 -32.27 -5.78 7.33
N ALA A 137 -32.03 -6.47 8.45
CA ALA A 137 -33.10 -6.88 9.37
C ALA A 137 -33.85 -5.67 9.96
N ALA A 138 -33.13 -4.63 10.39
CA ALA A 138 -33.73 -3.39 10.90
C ALA A 138 -34.57 -2.67 9.82
N ALA A 139 -34.15 -2.73 8.55
CA ALA A 139 -34.87 -2.19 7.41
C ALA A 139 -35.98 -3.11 6.87
N SER A 140 -36.22 -4.28 7.48
CA SER A 140 -37.15 -5.31 6.98
C SER A 140 -36.85 -5.78 5.55
N VAL A 141 -35.58 -5.75 5.15
CA VAL A 141 -35.08 -6.24 3.86
C VAL A 141 -34.48 -7.64 4.04
N PRO A 142 -34.65 -8.57 3.08
CA PRO A 142 -34.01 -9.88 3.14
C PRO A 142 -32.48 -9.77 3.25
N SER A 143 -31.89 -10.53 4.17
CA SER A 143 -30.44 -10.58 4.37
C SER A 143 -29.78 -11.41 3.27
N GLU A 144 -28.75 -10.86 2.62
CA GLU A 144 -27.98 -11.52 1.57
C GLU A 144 -26.57 -11.91 2.03
N ARG A 145 -26.46 -12.42 3.27
CA ARG A 145 -25.19 -12.79 3.94
C ARG A 145 -24.23 -13.56 3.05
N GLU A 146 -24.70 -14.61 2.38
CA GLU A 146 -23.86 -15.45 1.52
C GLU A 146 -23.31 -14.67 0.32
N ARG A 147 -24.11 -13.80 -0.30
CA ARG A 147 -23.67 -12.94 -1.40
C ARG A 147 -22.63 -11.93 -0.93
N TRP A 148 -22.87 -11.25 0.19
CA TRP A 148 -21.92 -10.27 0.73
C TRP A 148 -20.60 -10.93 1.14
N ALA A 149 -20.65 -12.11 1.74
CA ALA A 149 -19.45 -12.86 2.08
C ALA A 149 -18.64 -13.23 0.83
N ALA A 150 -19.32 -13.71 -0.22
CA ALA A 150 -18.68 -14.02 -1.50
C ALA A 150 -18.06 -12.78 -2.16
N GLU A 151 -18.76 -11.64 -2.15
CA GLU A 151 -18.27 -10.37 -2.72
C GLU A 151 -17.01 -9.88 -2.00
N LEU A 152 -16.97 -9.96 -0.67
CA LEU A 152 -15.79 -9.56 0.11
C LEU A 152 -14.57 -10.48 -0.10
N ASP A 153 -14.79 -11.73 -0.49
CA ASP A 153 -13.74 -12.70 -0.83
C ASP A 153 -13.28 -12.56 -2.29
N GLU A 154 -14.20 -12.32 -3.24
CA GLU A 154 -13.90 -12.10 -4.67
C GLU A 154 -13.12 -10.81 -4.93
N ASP A 155 -13.36 -9.77 -4.12
CA ASP A 155 -12.66 -8.48 -4.14
C ASP A 155 -11.14 -8.61 -4.07
N LEU A 156 -10.62 -9.77 -3.67
CA LEU A 156 -9.22 -10.16 -3.75
C LEU A 156 -8.81 -10.42 -5.22
N GLY A 157 -8.78 -9.35 -6.02
CA GLY A 157 -8.30 -9.38 -7.40
C GLY A 157 -6.97 -10.12 -7.56
N SER A 158 -6.70 -10.59 -8.77
CA SER A 158 -5.60 -11.55 -9.01
C SER A 158 -4.25 -11.05 -8.50
N ARG A 159 -3.69 -11.76 -7.50
CA ARG A 159 -2.36 -11.46 -6.94
C ARG A 159 -1.28 -11.38 -8.01
N TRP A 160 -1.35 -12.25 -9.03
CA TRP A 160 -0.34 -12.26 -10.10
C TRP A 160 -0.41 -11.00 -10.97
N GLN A 161 -1.62 -10.44 -11.21
CA GLN A 161 -1.78 -9.20 -11.98
C GLN A 161 -1.14 -8.03 -11.22
N SER A 162 -1.41 -7.92 -9.92
CA SER A 162 -0.81 -6.90 -9.06
C SER A 162 0.72 -7.03 -9.00
N LEU A 163 1.24 -8.25 -8.88
CA LEU A 163 2.68 -8.51 -8.89
C LEU A 163 3.31 -8.17 -10.25
N LEU A 164 2.66 -8.51 -11.36
CA LEU A 164 3.15 -8.21 -12.69
C LEU A 164 3.12 -6.70 -12.97
N ALA A 165 2.05 -6.00 -12.58
CA ALA A 165 1.97 -4.54 -12.64
C ALA A 165 3.11 -3.89 -11.84
N ALA A 166 3.35 -4.35 -10.61
CA ALA A 166 4.44 -3.85 -9.77
C ALA A 166 5.82 -4.16 -10.38
N ALA A 167 6.01 -5.33 -10.98
CA ALA A 167 7.24 -5.70 -11.68
C ALA A 167 7.48 -4.84 -12.93
N CYS A 168 6.43 -4.55 -13.72
CA CYS A 168 6.49 -3.64 -14.85
C CYS A 168 6.89 -2.23 -14.40
N PHE A 169 6.28 -1.71 -13.34
CA PHE A 169 6.62 -0.42 -12.77
C PHE A 169 8.07 -0.37 -12.23
N GLY A 170 8.49 -1.37 -11.46
CA GLY A 170 9.86 -1.46 -10.94
C GLY A 170 10.90 -1.60 -12.06
N GLY A 171 10.60 -2.42 -13.07
CA GLY A 171 11.42 -2.55 -14.27
C GLY A 171 11.51 -1.25 -15.07
N TRP A 172 10.41 -0.49 -15.16
CA TRP A 172 10.39 0.82 -15.82
C TRP A 172 11.31 1.82 -15.10
N LEU A 173 11.28 1.88 -13.77
CA LEU A 173 12.21 2.71 -12.98
C LEU A 173 13.68 2.32 -13.22
N ILE A 174 13.98 1.02 -13.19
CA ILE A 174 15.33 0.50 -13.51
C ILE A 174 15.72 0.88 -14.94
N GLY A 175 14.75 0.81 -15.86
CA GLY A 175 14.92 1.22 -17.25
C GLY A 175 15.33 2.69 -17.38
N CYS A 176 14.64 3.57 -16.67
CA CYS A 176 14.97 5.00 -16.61
C CYS A 176 16.40 5.23 -16.09
N VAL A 177 16.78 4.60 -14.98
CA VAL A 177 18.15 4.70 -14.43
C VAL A 177 19.18 4.16 -15.43
N GLY A 178 18.91 3.00 -16.04
CA GLY A 178 19.77 2.39 -17.05
C GLY A 178 19.96 3.29 -18.27
N PHE A 179 18.89 3.95 -18.73
CA PHE A 179 18.93 4.92 -19.81
C PHE A 179 19.83 6.12 -19.48
N PHE A 180 19.74 6.68 -18.27
CA PHE A 180 20.60 7.80 -17.88
C PHE A 180 22.06 7.39 -17.70
N VAL A 181 22.32 6.25 -17.04
CA VAL A 181 23.67 5.81 -16.70
C VAL A 181 24.43 5.29 -17.92
N GLN A 182 23.75 4.64 -18.87
CA GLN A 182 24.38 3.99 -20.02
C GLN A 182 24.06 4.65 -21.36
N GLY A 183 22.94 5.36 -21.46
CA GLY A 183 22.49 6.01 -22.69
C GLY A 183 23.07 7.40 -22.88
N ILE A 184 23.55 8.07 -21.82
CA ILE A 184 24.13 9.41 -21.89
C ILE A 184 25.63 9.32 -21.56
N ASP A 185 26.49 9.73 -22.49
CA ASP A 185 27.92 9.78 -22.27
C ASP A 185 28.33 10.96 -21.36
N ALA A 186 29.60 10.99 -20.92
CA ALA A 186 30.12 12.07 -20.07
C ALA A 186 30.10 13.47 -20.74
N LYS A 187 29.87 13.54 -22.06
CA LYS A 187 29.74 14.77 -22.84
C LYS A 187 28.27 15.14 -23.08
N GLY A 188 27.33 14.42 -22.47
CA GLY A 188 25.89 14.63 -22.64
C GLY A 188 25.33 14.12 -23.99
N ARG A 189 26.09 13.34 -24.75
CA ARG A 189 25.64 12.77 -26.03
C ARG A 189 24.94 11.44 -25.79
N LEU A 190 23.91 11.19 -26.58
CA LEU A 190 23.21 9.92 -26.57
C LEU A 190 24.02 8.85 -27.31
N ASP A 191 24.36 7.76 -26.63
CA ASP A 191 24.84 6.54 -27.29
C ASP A 191 23.62 5.79 -27.86
N PRO A 192 23.48 5.67 -29.19
CA PRO A 192 22.26 5.15 -29.80
C PRO A 192 21.96 3.70 -29.40
N ARG A 193 22.96 2.87 -29.12
CA ARG A 193 22.71 1.44 -28.83
C ARG A 193 22.14 1.24 -27.42
N PRO A 194 22.76 1.74 -26.34
CA PRO A 194 22.15 1.66 -25.01
C PRO A 194 20.88 2.49 -24.93
N ALA A 195 20.83 3.68 -25.54
CA ALA A 195 19.64 4.52 -25.51
C ALA A 195 18.42 3.82 -26.14
N LEU A 196 18.57 3.16 -27.29
CA LEU A 196 17.46 2.45 -27.93
C LEU A 196 17.02 1.22 -27.13
N ARG A 197 17.96 0.46 -26.55
CA ARG A 197 17.65 -0.71 -25.71
C ARG A 197 16.88 -0.30 -24.46
N TRP A 198 17.41 0.65 -23.70
CA TRP A 198 16.79 1.11 -22.46
C TRP A 198 15.49 1.88 -22.73
N GLY A 199 15.46 2.75 -23.74
CA GLY A 199 14.27 3.48 -24.16
C GLY A 199 13.14 2.56 -24.62
N GLY A 200 13.46 1.51 -25.40
CA GLY A 200 12.49 0.49 -25.79
C GLY A 200 11.93 -0.28 -24.59
N SER A 201 12.79 -0.68 -23.64
CA SER A 201 12.35 -1.34 -22.40
C SER A 201 11.43 -0.45 -21.56
N ILE A 202 11.76 0.84 -21.41
CA ILE A 202 10.91 1.82 -20.70
C ILE A 202 9.51 1.85 -21.32
N LEU A 203 9.40 1.98 -22.66
CA LEU A 203 8.10 2.03 -23.33
C LEU A 203 7.29 0.75 -23.14
N VAL A 204 7.90 -0.43 -23.36
CA VAL A 204 7.22 -1.72 -23.20
C VAL A 204 6.73 -1.92 -21.76
N LEU A 205 7.57 -1.61 -20.78
CA LEU A 205 7.23 -1.77 -19.36
C LEU A 205 6.17 -0.76 -18.90
N MET A 206 6.20 0.46 -19.43
CA MET A 206 5.17 1.47 -19.16
C MET A 206 3.81 1.05 -19.73
N VAL A 207 3.76 0.58 -20.98
CA VAL A 207 2.51 0.09 -21.58
C VAL A 207 2.01 -1.16 -20.85
N GLY A 208 2.91 -2.09 -20.55
CA GLY A 208 2.57 -3.29 -19.76
C GLY A 208 1.97 -2.93 -18.40
N TRP A 209 2.55 -1.96 -17.70
CA TRP A 209 2.02 -1.48 -16.42
C TRP A 209 0.63 -0.85 -16.58
N ILE A 210 0.42 0.02 -17.57
CA ILE A 210 -0.88 0.67 -17.83
C ILE A 210 -1.98 -0.35 -18.15
N LEU A 211 -1.66 -1.41 -18.90
CA LEU A 211 -2.64 -2.43 -19.27
C LEU A 211 -2.97 -3.41 -18.14
N LEU A 212 -2.16 -3.46 -17.08
CA LEU A 212 -2.33 -4.35 -15.93
C LEU A 212 -2.96 -3.67 -14.71
N MET A 213 -3.11 -2.34 -14.74
CA MET A 213 -3.84 -1.53 -13.76
C MET A 213 -5.32 -1.47 -14.11
#